data_AF-A0A0A9XQA6-F1
#
_entry.id   AF-A0A0A9XQA6-F1
#
_cell.length_a   1.000
_cell.length_b   1.000
_cell.length_c   1.000
_cell.angle_alpha   90.00
_cell.angle_beta   90.00
_cell.angle_gamma   90.00
#
_symmetry.space_group_name_H-M   'P 1'
#
loop_
_entity.id
_entity.type
_entity.pdbx_description
1 polymer ?
#
loop_
_entity_poly.entity_id
_entity_poly.type
_entity_poly.pdbx_seq_one_letter_code
_entity_poly.pdbx_strand_id
1 'polypeptide(L)'
;PPYVCSTCGEILTSGEELYEHHTSHVDASATTCFFCDFKCFDGSTMNHHLGTAHGPEKPFECDTCNYRFSSKVHWTRHQLVHTGLKPYQCELCLARFSQAGNRKAHMLKIHKLFIPLARGRHRIKDEMIVVRKQ
;
A
#
# COMPACT_ATOMS: atom_id res chain seq x y z
N PRO A 1 20.80 2.94 11.34
CA PRO A 1 21.51 1.89 10.56
C PRO A 1 21.90 2.45 9.18
N PRO A 2 23.13 2.24 8.68
CA PRO A 2 23.54 2.72 7.37
C PRO A 2 22.76 2.02 6.25
N TYR A 3 22.49 2.72 5.15
CA TYR A 3 21.82 2.15 3.97
C TYR A 3 22.86 1.44 3.10
N VAL A 4 23.03 0.14 3.30
CA VAL A 4 24.07 -0.63 2.60
C VAL A 4 23.47 -1.37 1.40
N CYS A 5 24.04 -1.20 0.22
CA CYS A 5 23.72 -2.00 -0.94
C CYS A 5 24.14 -3.46 -0.71
N SER A 6 23.19 -4.38 -0.80
CA SER A 6 23.47 -5.81 -0.65
C SER A 6 24.24 -6.41 -1.82
N THR A 7 24.32 -5.72 -2.96
CA THR A 7 24.95 -6.21 -4.20
C THR A 7 26.45 -5.89 -4.26
N CYS A 8 26.84 -4.66 -3.96
CA CYS A 8 28.25 -4.22 -4.01
C CYS A 8 28.82 -3.78 -2.65
N GLY A 9 27.99 -3.76 -1.60
CA GLY A 9 28.41 -3.34 -0.26
C GLY A 9 28.53 -1.81 -0.09
N GLU A 10 28.10 -1.02 -1.07
CA GLU A 10 28.21 0.44 -1.01
C GLU A 10 27.31 1.03 0.08
N ILE A 11 27.84 1.99 0.85
CA ILE A 11 27.14 2.65 1.95
C ILE A 11 26.59 3.97 1.44
N LEU A 12 25.27 4.12 1.51
CA LEU A 12 24.53 5.27 1.01
C LEU A 12 23.90 6.08 2.15
N THR A 13 23.58 7.34 1.87
CA THR A 13 23.18 8.30 2.90
C THR A 13 21.67 8.30 3.15
N SER A 14 20.89 7.83 2.17
CA SER A 14 19.44 7.74 2.25
C SER A 14 18.88 6.49 1.55
N GLY A 15 17.65 6.12 1.90
CA GLY A 15 16.93 5.04 1.22
C GLY A 15 16.53 5.38 -0.23
N GLU A 16 16.45 6.67 -0.58
CA GLU A 16 16.16 7.14 -1.94
C GLU A 16 17.37 6.92 -2.86
N GLU A 17 18.57 7.28 -2.39
CA GLU A 17 19.82 6.99 -3.11
C GLU A 17 20.06 5.48 -3.26
N LEU A 18 19.72 4.67 -2.24
CA LEU A 18 19.82 3.21 -2.33
C LEU A 18 18.87 2.62 -3.36
N TYR A 19 17.68 3.20 -3.50
CA TYR A 19 16.71 2.78 -4.51
C TYR A 19 17.22 3.08 -5.93
N GLU A 20 17.74 4.28 -6.18
CA GLU A 20 18.31 4.67 -7.47
C GLU A 20 19.58 3.86 -7.78
N HIS A 21 20.46 3.67 -6.80
CA HIS A 21 21.66 2.84 -6.94
C HIS A 21 21.35 1.39 -7.33
N HIS A 22 20.25 0.80 -6.85
CA HIS A 22 19.90 -0.56 -7.27
C HIS A 22 19.54 -0.66 -8.76
N THR A 23 19.08 0.42 -9.38
CA THR A 23 18.79 0.44 -10.82
C THR A 23 20.06 0.44 -11.67
N SER A 24 21.22 0.86 -11.14
CA SER A 24 22.49 0.80 -11.87
C SER A 24 23.06 -0.62 -11.97
N HIS A 25 22.53 -1.57 -11.19
CA HIS A 25 22.87 -3.00 -11.32
C HIS A 25 22.01 -3.73 -12.37
N VAL A 26 21.14 -3.01 -13.08
CA VAL A 26 20.16 -3.60 -14.01
C VAL A 26 20.43 -3.17 -15.44
N ASP A 27 20.59 -4.14 -16.34
CA ASP A 27 20.39 -3.94 -17.78
C ASP A 27 18.89 -4.04 -18.08
N ALA A 28 18.26 -2.92 -18.44
CA ALA A 28 16.82 -2.82 -18.72
C ALA A 28 16.36 -3.66 -19.93
N SER A 29 17.29 -4.30 -20.66
CA SER A 29 17.01 -5.22 -21.78
C SER A 29 16.90 -6.70 -21.37
N ALA A 30 17.20 -7.05 -20.11
CA ALA A 30 17.20 -8.44 -19.66
C ALA A 30 15.77 -8.98 -19.44
N THR A 31 15.38 -9.96 -20.24
CA THR A 31 14.13 -10.74 -20.09
C THR A 31 14.23 -11.85 -19.05
N THR A 32 15.41 -12.03 -18.46
CA THR A 32 15.74 -13.10 -17.49
C THR A 32 16.38 -12.46 -16.27
N CYS A 33 15.90 -12.81 -15.08
CA CYS A 33 16.50 -12.37 -13.84
C CYS A 33 17.89 -13.00 -13.70
N PHE A 34 18.87 -12.22 -13.26
CA PHE A 34 20.22 -12.73 -13.01
C PHE A 34 20.30 -13.59 -11.73
N PHE A 35 19.40 -13.35 -10.77
CA PHE A 35 19.42 -13.96 -9.44
C PHE A 35 18.53 -15.20 -9.30
N CYS A 36 17.64 -15.44 -10.27
CA CYS A 36 16.80 -16.64 -10.32
C CYS A 36 16.31 -16.90 -11.75
N ASP A 37 15.71 -18.07 -11.98
CA ASP A 37 15.21 -18.46 -13.31
C ASP A 37 13.94 -17.72 -13.76
N PHE A 38 13.54 -16.66 -13.05
CA PHE A 38 12.39 -15.85 -13.41
C PHE A 38 12.62 -15.12 -14.74
N LYS A 39 11.62 -15.17 -15.62
CA LYS A 39 11.64 -14.49 -16.93
C LYS A 39 10.44 -13.57 -17.07
N CYS A 40 10.66 -12.41 -17.67
CA CYS A 40 9.61 -11.48 -18.03
C CYS A 40 9.90 -10.81 -19.37
N PHE A 41 8.90 -10.18 -19.96
CA PHE A 41 8.96 -9.63 -21.32
C PHE A 41 9.18 -8.11 -21.36
N ASP A 42 9.18 -7.44 -20.20
CA ASP A 42 9.40 -6.00 -20.10
C ASP A 42 10.18 -5.62 -18.82
N GLY A 43 10.89 -4.49 -18.89
CA GLY A 43 11.72 -4.00 -17.79
C GLY A 43 10.94 -3.54 -16.56
N SER A 44 9.65 -3.21 -16.67
CA SER A 44 8.82 -2.83 -15.51
C SER A 44 8.51 -4.05 -14.67
N THR A 45 8.18 -5.17 -15.32
CA THR A 45 7.98 -6.46 -14.66
C THR A 45 9.30 -6.96 -14.03
N MET A 46 10.44 -6.78 -14.71
CA MET A 46 11.74 -7.13 -14.13
C MET A 46 12.06 -6.30 -12.89
N ASN A 47 11.85 -4.98 -12.93
CA ASN A 47 12.07 -4.11 -11.78
C ASN A 47 11.14 -4.45 -10.60
N HIS A 48 9.88 -4.78 -10.87
CA HIS A 48 8.96 -5.22 -9.82
C HIS A 48 9.41 -6.55 -9.21
N HIS A 49 9.79 -7.52 -10.03
CA HIS A 49 10.34 -8.80 -9.58
C HIS A 49 11.61 -8.60 -8.74
N LEU A 50 12.58 -7.83 -9.21
CA LEU A 50 13.82 -7.57 -8.48
C LEU A 50 13.53 -6.90 -7.14
N GLY A 51 12.68 -5.87 -7.12
CA GLY A 51 12.25 -5.22 -5.89
C GLY A 51 11.48 -6.14 -4.94
N THR A 52 10.84 -7.20 -5.46
CA THR A 52 10.02 -8.13 -4.67
C THR A 52 10.62 -9.50 -4.36
N ALA A 53 11.71 -9.89 -5.02
CA ALA A 53 12.36 -11.19 -4.81
C ALA A 53 13.78 -11.04 -4.30
N HIS A 54 14.40 -9.90 -4.58
CA HIS A 54 15.84 -9.68 -4.39
C HIS A 54 16.17 -8.35 -3.68
N GLY A 55 15.21 -7.43 -3.55
CA GLY A 55 15.35 -6.22 -2.74
C GLY A 55 15.01 -6.43 -1.25
N PRO A 56 15.26 -5.42 -0.38
CA PRO A 56 14.72 -5.39 0.98
C PRO A 56 13.21 -5.13 0.91
N GLU A 57 12.48 -6.16 0.48
CA GLU A 57 11.15 -6.23 -0.13
C GLU A 57 10.01 -5.39 0.45
N LYS A 58 10.16 -4.90 1.67
CA LYS A 58 9.05 -4.34 2.43
C LYS A 58 9.60 -3.27 3.38
N PRO A 59 9.73 -2.01 2.93
CA PRO A 59 10.32 -0.95 3.74
C PRO A 59 9.47 -0.61 4.97
N PHE A 60 8.20 -0.99 4.98
CA PHE A 60 7.28 -0.71 6.09
C PHE A 60 7.13 -1.92 6.99
N GLU A 61 7.90 -1.94 8.07
CA GLU A 61 7.83 -2.98 9.10
C GLU A 61 6.80 -2.62 10.17
N CYS A 62 6.04 -3.61 10.63
CA CYS A 62 5.17 -3.43 11.79
C CYS A 62 5.95 -3.63 13.09
N ASP A 63 6.07 -2.59 13.90
CA ASP A 63 6.81 -2.66 15.18
C ASP A 63 6.20 -3.65 16.20
N THR A 64 4.95 -4.07 16.00
CA THR A 64 4.26 -5.00 16.92
C THR A 64 4.47 -6.47 16.57
N CYS A 65 4.55 -6.81 15.28
CA CYS A 65 4.64 -8.21 14.82
C CYS A 65 5.81 -8.48 13.86
N ASN A 66 6.63 -7.46 13.59
CA ASN A 66 7.76 -7.45 12.65
C ASN A 66 7.39 -7.87 11.21
N TYR A 67 6.10 -7.98 10.91
CA TYR A 67 5.65 -8.27 9.56
C TYR A 67 5.87 -7.05 8.68
N ARG A 68 6.44 -7.28 7.49
CA ARG A 68 6.83 -6.21 6.58
C ARG A 68 5.83 -6.08 5.42
N PHE A 69 5.58 -4.86 4.98
CA PHE A 69 4.72 -4.51 3.85
C PHE A 69 5.49 -3.72 2.78
N SER A 70 5.16 -3.99 1.50
CA SER A 70 5.69 -3.28 0.34
C SER A 70 4.96 -1.96 0.07
N SER A 71 3.79 -1.75 0.69
CA SER A 71 2.97 -0.55 0.53
C SER A 71 2.67 0.11 1.88
N LYS A 72 2.93 1.42 1.96
CA LYS A 72 2.61 2.26 3.13
C LYS A 72 1.13 2.19 3.49
N VAL A 73 0.25 2.21 2.49
CA VAL A 73 -1.20 2.15 2.70
C VAL A 73 -1.61 0.83 3.34
N HIS A 74 -1.01 -0.28 2.90
CA HIS A 74 -1.26 -1.59 3.48
C HIS A 74 -0.70 -1.72 4.90
N TRP A 75 0.49 -1.17 5.15
CA TRP A 75 1.10 -1.10 6.48
C TRP A 75 0.26 -0.27 7.46
N THR A 76 -0.10 0.97 7.11
CA THR A 76 -0.92 1.83 7.99
C THR A 76 -2.27 1.20 8.30
N ARG A 77 -2.90 0.54 7.30
CA ARG A 77 -4.13 -0.22 7.53
C ARG A 77 -3.91 -1.40 8.47
N HIS A 78 -2.80 -2.11 8.34
CA HIS A 78 -2.47 -3.24 9.21
C HIS A 78 -2.31 -2.82 10.67
N GLN A 79 -1.76 -1.63 10.96
CA GLN A 79 -1.65 -1.11 12.32
C GLN A 79 -3.01 -1.00 13.06
N LEU A 80 -4.12 -0.86 12.33
CA LEU A 80 -5.47 -0.86 12.90
C LEU A 80 -5.86 -2.21 13.54
N VAL A 81 -5.22 -3.31 13.12
CA VAL A 81 -5.43 -4.64 13.71
C VAL A 81 -4.92 -4.67 15.15
N HIS A 82 -3.76 -4.08 15.41
CA HIS A 82 -3.14 -4.04 16.73
C HIS A 82 -3.83 -3.04 17.66
N THR A 83 -4.24 -1.88 17.15
CA THR A 83 -4.93 -0.85 17.95
C THR A 83 -6.41 -1.14 18.15
N GLY A 84 -7.00 -2.06 17.38
CA GLY A 84 -8.44 -2.32 17.37
C GLY A 84 -9.28 -1.16 16.83
N LEU A 85 -8.64 -0.10 16.30
CA LEU A 85 -9.33 1.07 15.81
C LEU A 85 -10.18 0.74 14.58
N LYS A 86 -11.44 1.15 14.63
CA LYS A 86 -12.42 1.00 13.54
C LYS A 86 -12.95 2.38 13.17
N PRO A 87 -12.22 3.14 12.33
CA PRO A 87 -12.55 4.53 12.04
C PRO A 87 -13.83 4.68 11.21
N TYR A 88 -14.25 3.64 10.49
CA TYR A 88 -15.42 3.71 9.61
C TYR A 88 -16.67 3.24 10.32
N GLN A 89 -17.49 4.18 10.79
CA GLN A 89 -18.79 3.90 11.40
C GLN A 89 -19.90 3.86 10.34
N CYS A 90 -20.84 2.94 10.51
CA CYS A 90 -22.12 2.91 9.84
C CYS A 90 -23.04 3.97 10.43
N GLU A 91 -23.62 4.81 9.58
CA GLU A 91 -24.52 5.90 9.97
C GLU A 91 -25.92 5.41 10.38
N LEU A 92 -26.28 4.16 10.07
CA LEU A 92 -27.61 3.59 10.32
C LEU A 92 -27.71 2.68 11.55
N CYS A 93 -26.66 1.90 11.85
CA CYS A 93 -26.65 0.94 12.96
C CYS A 93 -25.39 1.02 13.84
N LEU A 94 -24.60 2.09 13.71
CA LEU A 94 -23.39 2.36 14.49
C LEU A 94 -22.27 1.30 14.39
N ALA A 95 -22.45 0.25 13.58
CA ALA A 95 -21.45 -0.78 13.33
C ALA A 95 -20.14 -0.15 12.80
N ARG A 96 -19.00 -0.55 13.36
CA ARG A 96 -17.68 0.02 13.02
C ARG A 96 -16.84 -0.98 12.23
N PHE A 97 -16.05 -0.44 11.29
CA PHE A 97 -15.19 -1.20 10.39
C PHE A 97 -13.79 -0.59 10.34
N SER A 98 -12.78 -1.45 10.13
CA SER A 98 -11.39 -1.02 9.91
C SER A 98 -11.15 -0.53 8.47
N GLN A 99 -12.08 -0.77 7.54
CA GLN A 99 -11.95 -0.40 6.14
C GLN A 99 -13.24 0.19 5.58
N ALA A 100 -13.12 1.23 4.75
CA ALA A 100 -14.25 1.88 4.07
C ALA A 100 -15.02 0.91 3.17
N GLY A 101 -14.31 0.03 2.45
CA GLY A 101 -14.91 -1.00 1.60
C GLY A 101 -15.81 -1.97 2.38
N ASN A 102 -15.37 -2.37 3.58
CA ASN A 102 -16.15 -3.27 4.45
C ASN A 102 -17.43 -2.59 4.96
N ARG A 103 -17.33 -1.32 5.40
CA ARG A 103 -18.51 -0.52 5.75
C ARG A 103 -19.46 -0.41 4.56
N LYS A 104 -18.95 -0.13 3.37
CA LYS A 104 -19.77 0.00 2.16
C LYS A 104 -20.48 -1.31 1.80
N ALA A 105 -19.76 -2.44 1.84
CA ALA A 105 -20.36 -3.75 1.63
C ALA A 105 -21.46 -4.03 2.67
N HIS A 106 -21.24 -3.65 3.92
CA HIS A 106 -22.25 -3.74 4.96
C HIS A 106 -23.48 -2.84 4.67
N MET A 107 -23.29 -1.60 4.19
CA MET A 107 -24.41 -0.73 3.77
C MET A 107 -25.25 -1.37 2.66
N LEU A 108 -24.59 -1.97 1.68
CA LEU A 108 -25.27 -2.63 0.56
C LEU A 108 -25.98 -3.91 0.98
N LYS A 109 -25.37 -4.73 1.85
CA LYS A 109 -25.91 -6.04 2.22
C LYS A 109 -26.97 -5.98 3.32
N ILE A 110 -26.72 -5.19 4.36
CA ILE A 110 -27.58 -5.12 5.55
C ILE A 110 -28.65 -4.05 5.39
N HIS A 111 -28.27 -2.88 4.87
CA HIS A 111 -29.21 -1.75 4.73
C HIS A 111 -29.77 -1.59 3.32
N LYS A 112 -29.28 -2.37 2.34
CA LYS A 112 -29.75 -2.35 0.94
C LYS A 112 -29.69 -0.95 0.30
N LEU A 113 -28.81 -0.08 0.80
CA LEU A 113 -28.67 1.28 0.30
C LEU A 113 -27.73 1.34 -0.90
N PHE A 114 -28.26 1.77 -2.05
CA PHE A 114 -27.48 2.11 -3.23
C PHE A 114 -26.78 3.44 -3.00
N ILE A 115 -25.55 3.42 -2.46
CA ILE A 115 -24.70 4.61 -2.43
C ILE A 115 -24.12 4.79 -3.84
N PRO A 116 -24.47 5.85 -4.58
CA PRO A 116 -23.90 6.11 -5.90
C PRO A 116 -22.39 6.19 -5.78
N LEU A 117 -21.68 5.38 -6.55
CA LEU A 117 -20.24 5.52 -6.71
C LEU A 117 -19.97 6.81 -7.47
N ALA A 118 -19.77 7.93 -6.77
CA ALA A 118 -19.06 9.06 -7.34
C ALA A 118 -17.60 8.64 -7.57
N ARG A 119 -17.35 7.93 -8.67
CA ARG A 119 -16.01 7.75 -9.23
C ARG A 119 -15.70 9.03 -10.00
N GLY A 120 -15.05 9.97 -9.34
CA GLY A 120 -14.54 11.17 -9.98
C GLY A 120 -13.42 11.77 -9.16
N ARG A 121 -12.19 11.74 -9.70
CA ARG A 121 -11.12 12.66 -9.30
C ARG A 121 -11.54 14.05 -9.78
N HIS A 122 -12.34 14.77 -9.00
CA HIS A 122 -12.45 16.22 -9.17
C HIS A 122 -12.75 16.89 -7.83
N ARG A 123 -11.98 17.96 -7.60
CA ARG A 123 -12.06 18.88 -6.47
C ARG A 123 -13.35 19.68 -6.64
N ILE A 124 -14.40 19.36 -5.90
CA ILE A 124 -15.59 20.21 -5.79
C ILE A 124 -15.85 20.43 -4.30
N LYS A 125 -15.79 21.69 -3.90
CA LYS A 125 -16.21 22.16 -2.58
C LYS A 125 -17.73 22.02 -2.58
N ASP A 126 -18.29 21.03 -1.89
CA ASP A 126 -19.74 20.96 -1.71
C ASP A 126 -20.09 20.83 -0.23
N GLU A 127 -21.06 21.66 0.11
CA GLU A 127 -21.46 22.11 1.43
C GLU A 127 -21.97 20.97 2.33
N MET A 128 -21.68 21.08 3.62
CA MET A 128 -22.35 20.30 4.66
C MET A 128 -23.84 20.67 4.67
N ILE A 129 -24.69 19.82 4.08
CA ILE A 129 -26.11 19.83 4.42
C ILE A 129 -26.24 19.16 5.80
N VAL A 130 -26.20 19.97 6.85
CA VAL A 130 -26.67 19.57 8.18
C VAL A 130 -28.19 19.46 8.10
N VAL A 131 -28.69 18.25 7.87
CA VAL A 131 -30.11 17.97 8.12
C VAL A 131 -30.29 17.99 9.64
N ARG A 132 -30.70 19.15 10.16
CA ARG A 132 -31.22 19.28 11.52
C ARG A 132 -32.41 18.33 11.67
N LYS A 133 -32.32 17.38 12.58
CA LYS A 133 -33.51 16.73 13.15
C LYS A 133 -33.94 17.57 14.35
N GLN A 134 -35.20 18.02 14.27
CA GLN A 134 -36.12 18.56 15.28
C GLN A 134 -35.55 19.04 16.60
#